data_AF-A0A8T6FWW1-F1
#
_entry.id   AF-A0A8T6FWW1-F1
#
_cell.length_a   1.000
_cell.length_b   1.000
_cell.length_c   1.000
_cell.angle_alpha   90.00
_cell.angle_beta   90.00
_cell.angle_gamma   90.00
#
_symmetry.space_group_name_H-M   'P 1'
#
loop_
_entity.id
_entity.type
_entity.pdbx_description
1 polymer ?
#
loop_
_entity_poly.entity_id
_entity_poly.type
_entity_poly.pdbx_seq_one_letter_code
_entity_poly.pdbx_strand_id
1 'polypeptide(L)' 'MVTTLAPVNQPVGERAGGAARGAGDPAPVRRLRRMPSFGPRCPDCAGPLAFGEGCSLCPVCGYSACAT' A
#
# COMPACT_ATOMS: atom_id res chain seq x y z
N MET A 1 41.68 -4.91 -21.05
CA MET A 1 40.55 -5.85 -21.01
C MET A 1 39.28 -5.02 -21.05
N VAL A 2 38.70 -4.83 -22.23
CA VAL A 2 37.48 -4.04 -22.44
C VAL A 2 36.31 -5.00 -22.46
N THR A 3 35.53 -5.03 -21.38
CA THR A 3 34.29 -5.83 -21.35
C THR A 3 33.19 -4.98 -21.97
N THR A 4 32.85 -5.27 -23.22
CA THR A 4 31.68 -4.68 -23.89
C THR A 4 30.43 -5.18 -23.18
N LEU A 5 29.88 -4.37 -22.27
CA LEU A 5 28.57 -4.62 -21.68
C LEU A 5 27.50 -4.34 -22.74
N ALA A 6 26.84 -5.40 -23.22
CA ALA A 6 25.67 -5.29 -24.08
C ALA A 6 24.52 -4.59 -23.33
N PRO A 7 23.81 -3.63 -23.93
CA PRO A 7 22.58 -3.10 -23.35
C PRO A 7 21.48 -4.15 -23.44
N VAL A 8 20.93 -4.48 -22.27
CA VAL A 8 19.79 -5.37 -22.06
C VAL A 8 18.52 -4.81 -22.69
N ASN A 9 17.93 -5.64 -23.56
CA ASN A 9 16.51 -5.87 -23.83
C ASN A 9 15.51 -4.69 -23.90
N GLN A 10 14.94 -4.59 -25.10
CA GLN A 10 13.84 -3.73 -25.54
C GLN A 10 12.53 -3.99 -24.78
N PRO A 11 11.67 -2.98 -24.54
CA PRO A 11 10.27 -3.23 -24.24
C PRO A 11 9.44 -3.31 -25.53
N VAL A 12 9.08 -4.53 -25.92
CA VAL A 12 7.89 -4.79 -26.75
C VAL A 12 6.65 -4.63 -25.88
N GLY A 13 5.64 -3.90 -26.36
CA GLY A 13 4.39 -3.75 -25.62
C GLY A 13 3.41 -2.74 -26.20
N GLU A 14 2.99 -2.95 -27.46
CA GLU A 14 1.82 -2.29 -28.03
C GLU A 14 0.56 -2.65 -27.22
N ARG A 15 0.00 -1.66 -26.51
CA ARG A 15 -1.28 -1.80 -25.80
C ARG A 15 -2.42 -1.34 -26.69
N ALA A 16 -2.88 -2.23 -27.56
CA ALA A 16 -4.22 -2.16 -28.12
C ALA A 16 -5.17 -2.96 -27.21
N GLY A 17 -6.11 -2.28 -26.56
CA GLY A 17 -7.06 -2.90 -25.65
C GLY A 17 -8.30 -2.04 -25.47
N GLY A 18 -9.14 -1.99 -26.50
CA GLY A 18 -10.51 -1.47 -26.39
C GLY A 18 -11.39 -2.49 -25.67
N ALA A 19 -12.07 -2.06 -24.61
CA ALA A 19 -13.19 -2.77 -24.02
C ALA A 19 -14.22 -1.74 -23.55
N ALA A 20 -15.11 -1.36 -24.47
CA ALA A 20 -16.38 -0.76 -24.12
C ALA A 20 -17.34 -1.85 -23.64
N ARG A 21 -18.22 -1.47 -22.71
CA ARG A 21 -19.39 -2.18 -22.15
C ARG A 21 -19.16 -2.96 -20.86
N GLY A 22 -19.13 -2.21 -19.75
CA GLY A 22 -19.50 -2.72 -18.44
C GLY A 22 -20.93 -2.30 -18.12
N ALA A 23 -21.88 -3.21 -18.29
CA ALA A 23 -23.17 -3.12 -17.62
C ALA A 23 -22.91 -3.17 -16.11
N GLY A 24 -23.52 -2.24 -15.36
CA GLY A 24 -23.34 -2.12 -13.93
C GLY A 24 -23.81 -3.37 -13.19
N ASP A 25 -22.86 -4.21 -12.82
CA ASP A 25 -23.01 -5.18 -11.74
C ASP A 25 -22.80 -4.40 -10.43
N PRO A 26 -23.81 -4.23 -9.55
CA PRO A 26 -23.56 -3.73 -8.22
C PRO A 26 -22.81 -4.82 -7.46
N ALA A 27 -21.48 -4.84 -7.62
CA ALA A 27 -20.59 -5.66 -6.83
C ALA A 27 -21.06 -5.58 -5.37
N PRO A 28 -21.21 -6.70 -4.66
CA PRO A 28 -21.70 -6.69 -3.30
C PRO A 28 -20.71 -5.83 -2.51
N VAL A 29 -21.16 -4.64 -2.12
CA VAL A 29 -20.47 -3.79 -1.16
C VAL A 29 -20.40 -4.60 0.10
N ARG A 30 -19.35 -5.42 0.22
CA ARG A 30 -18.96 -6.09 1.45
C ARG A 30 -18.93 -4.95 2.44
N ARG A 31 -19.96 -4.90 3.31
CA ARG A 31 -19.97 -4.00 4.44
C ARG A 31 -18.75 -4.43 5.23
N LEU A 32 -17.62 -3.78 4.95
CA LEU A 32 -16.41 -3.87 5.73
C LEU A 32 -16.90 -3.48 7.10
N ARG A 33 -17.15 -4.50 7.95
CA ARG A 33 -17.48 -4.28 9.35
C ARG A 33 -16.41 -3.30 9.78
N ARG A 34 -16.79 -2.07 10.16
CA ARG A 34 -15.85 -1.10 10.71
C ARG A 34 -15.30 -1.78 11.94
N MET A 35 -14.18 -2.46 11.75
CA MET A 35 -13.53 -3.21 12.80
C MET A 35 -13.11 -2.10 13.75
N PRO A 36 -13.70 -2.02 14.95
CA PRO A 36 -13.30 -1.00 15.88
C PRO A 36 -11.79 -1.15 16.03
N SER A 37 -11.07 -0.09 15.69
CA SER A 37 -9.62 -0.06 15.73
C SER A 37 -9.22 -0.02 17.20
N PHE A 38 -9.36 -1.17 17.87
CA PHE A 38 -8.86 -1.45 19.22
C PHE A 38 -7.34 -1.64 19.17
N GLY A 39 -6.66 -0.72 18.50
CA GLY A 39 -5.22 -0.59 18.50
C GLY A 39 -4.84 0.65 19.30
N PRO A 40 -3.61 0.72 19.83
CA PRO A 40 -3.11 1.93 20.44
C PRO A 40 -3.22 3.09 19.44
N ARG A 41 -3.56 4.26 19.98
CA ARG A 41 -3.73 5.52 19.24
C ARG A 41 -2.49 6.37 19.44
N CYS A 42 -2.08 7.09 18.40
CA CYS A 42 -0.89 7.93 18.51
C CYS A 42 -1.15 8.99 19.59
N PRO A 43 -0.24 9.17 20.57
CA PRO A 43 -0.44 10.15 21.63
C PRO A 43 -0.46 11.59 21.11
N ASP A 44 0.13 11.82 19.94
CA ASP A 44 0.27 13.15 19.35
C ASP A 44 -0.94 13.55 18.50
N CYS A 45 -1.44 12.64 17.66
CA CYS A 45 -2.46 12.95 16.66
C CYS A 45 -3.71 12.04 16.69
N ALA A 46 -3.78 11.09 17.63
CA ALA A 46 -4.81 10.05 17.71
C ALA A 46 -4.96 9.20 16.42
N GLY A 47 -3.96 9.24 15.54
CA GLY A 47 -3.89 8.44 14.34
C GLY A 47 -3.71 6.94 14.62
N PRO A 48 -3.89 6.09 13.60
CA PRO A 48 -3.56 4.68 13.70
C PRO A 48 -2.05 4.51 13.92
N LEU A 49 -1.63 3.65 14.85
CA LEU A 49 -0.26 3.15 14.86
C LEU A 49 -0.18 1.81 14.14
N ALA A 50 0.86 1.68 13.33
CA ALA A 50 1.34 0.40 12.82
C ALA A 50 2.41 -0.13 13.79
N PHE A 51 2.39 -1.42 14.09
CA PHE A 51 3.46 -2.09 14.81
C PHE A 51 4.38 -2.79 13.81
N GLY A 52 5.67 -2.54 13.90
CA GLY A 52 6.71 -3.23 13.14
C GLY A 52 7.95 -3.35 14.02
N GLU A 53 8.72 -4.45 13.92
CA GLU A 53 10.02 -4.62 14.60
C GLU A 53 10.07 -4.32 16.12
N GLY A 54 8.94 -4.38 16.83
CA GLY A 54 8.85 -4.02 18.26
C GLY A 54 8.62 -2.53 18.53
N CYS A 55 8.51 -1.73 17.48
CA CYS A 55 8.20 -0.31 17.54
C CYS A 55 6.80 -0.01 16.98
N SER A 56 6.19 1.02 17.56
CA SER A 56 4.91 1.57 17.17
C SER A 56 5.13 2.86 16.38
N LEU A 57 4.67 2.86 15.13
CA LEU A 57 4.92 3.90 14.14
C LEU A 57 3.59 4.52 13.71
N CYS A 58 3.47 5.85 13.73
CA CYS A 58 2.32 6.56 13.20
C CYS A 58 2.62 7.13 11.80
N PRO A 59 1.98 6.65 10.73
CA PRO A 59 2.19 7.15 9.38
C PRO A 59 1.56 8.55 9.14
N VAL A 60 0.82 9.08 10.11
CA VAL A 60 0.14 10.38 9.99
C VAL A 60 1.07 11.53 10.40
N CYS A 61 1.79 11.39 11.51
CA CYS A 61 2.67 12.43 12.05
C CYS A 61 4.15 12.02 12.15
N GLY A 62 4.48 10.76 11.85
CA GLY A 62 5.86 10.25 11.95
C GLY A 62 6.29 9.84 13.36
N TYR A 63 5.38 9.79 14.34
CA TYR A 63 5.68 9.32 15.69
C TYR A 63 6.22 7.89 15.67
N SER A 64 7.30 7.63 16.41
CA SER A 64 7.89 6.31 16.60
C SER A 64 8.17 6.06 18.09
N ALA A 65 7.73 4.92 18.61
CA ALA A 65 8.06 4.50 19.99
C ALA A 65 8.29 2.99 20.06
N CYS A 66 9.47 2.60 20.51
CA CYS A 66 9.87 1.20 20.66
C CYS A 66 9.58 0.69 22.06
N ALA A 67 9.04 -0.53 22.17
CA ALA A 67 8.93 -1.20 23.46
C ALA A 67 10.34 -1.62 23.90
N THR A 68 10.82 -1.00 24.98
CA THR A 68 12.12 -1.31 25.64
C THR A 68 12.09 -2.69 26.27
#